data_AF-A0A662N382-F1
#
_entry.id   AF-A0A662N382-F1
#
_cell.length_a   1.000
_cell.length_b   1.000
_cell.length_c   1.000
_cell.angle_alpha   90.00
_cell.angle_beta   90.00
_cell.angle_gamma   90.00
#
_symmetry.space_group_name_H-M   'P 1'
#
loop_
_entity.id
_entity.type
_entity.pdbx_description
1 polymer ?
#
loop_
_entity_poly.entity_id
_entity_poly.type
_entity_poly.pdbx_seq_one_letter_code
_entity_poly.pdbx_strand_id
1 'polypeptide(L)'
;NLEVLKKAIEEYPELFVGVKIVIAHGRDLGAIKQAKGIEGKKFILYVDNNLTNTTEIIGTLLKTKSVIIIKSPLMDNETAEKIRERVRKRVRDGDITEENVAITAEMAWEAIQVAINKTETAKEMLDDLPVPAAKRLIELAEKEIQIANESYNEGNYGKAYGQAIAAKAHAEAVIKLASKEWQKVIHARVDIQIEKEVHKLEIKIKVLEKAGIDVSAIREKIDAAKAAIQAGDYDTARELIEDAKNMLREAFTQGRGRIREKYLPVNPPHGRGRGRP
;
A
#
# COMPACT_ATOMS: atom_id res chain seq x y z
N ASN A 1 9.57 -13.94 -7.26
CA ASN A 1 8.43 -14.62 -6.60
C ASN A 1 7.87 -15.80 -7.40
N LEU A 2 7.51 -15.66 -8.68
CA LEU A 2 6.97 -16.79 -9.46
C LEU A 2 7.96 -17.95 -9.64
N GLU A 3 9.24 -17.65 -9.91
CA GLU A 3 10.29 -18.68 -10.07
C GLU A 3 10.56 -19.47 -8.78
N VAL A 4 10.50 -18.82 -7.62
CA VAL A 4 10.61 -19.49 -6.32
C VAL A 4 9.45 -20.48 -6.13
N LEU A 5 8.25 -20.08 -6.54
CA LEU A 5 7.06 -20.93 -6.51
C LEU A 5 7.20 -22.14 -7.44
N LYS A 6 7.68 -21.93 -8.67
CA LYS A 6 7.95 -23.01 -9.64
C LYS A 6 8.91 -24.03 -9.06
N LYS A 7 10.05 -23.55 -8.54
CA LYS A 7 11.08 -24.39 -7.95
C LYS A 7 10.56 -25.16 -6.73
N ALA A 8 9.74 -24.55 -5.89
CA ALA A 8 9.11 -25.24 -4.75
C ALA A 8 8.14 -26.35 -5.19
N ILE A 9 7.37 -26.15 -6.27
CA ILE A 9 6.46 -27.18 -6.81
C ILE A 9 7.23 -28.35 -7.42
N GLU A 10 8.39 -28.07 -8.01
CA GLU A 10 9.27 -29.10 -8.59
C GLU A 10 10.01 -29.89 -7.52
N GLU A 11 10.57 -29.21 -6.50
CA GLU A 11 11.36 -29.83 -5.44
C GLU A 11 10.50 -30.50 -4.36
N TYR A 12 9.28 -30.00 -4.10
CA TYR A 12 8.40 -30.47 -3.01
C TYR A 12 6.94 -30.68 -3.46
N PRO A 13 6.67 -31.51 -4.48
CA PRO A 13 5.33 -31.67 -5.06
C PRO A 13 4.26 -32.13 -4.05
N GLU A 14 4.64 -32.91 -3.04
CA GLU A 14 3.78 -33.41 -1.97
C GLU A 14 3.18 -32.31 -1.10
N LEU A 15 3.87 -31.17 -0.94
CA LEU A 15 3.35 -30.02 -0.20
C LEU A 15 2.12 -29.43 -0.88
N PHE A 16 2.02 -29.58 -2.20
CA PHE A 16 0.98 -29.01 -3.05
C PHE A 16 -0.20 -29.97 -3.31
N VAL A 17 -0.14 -31.21 -2.81
CA VAL A 17 -1.26 -32.15 -2.88
C VAL A 17 -2.43 -31.66 -2.03
N GLY A 18 -3.63 -31.65 -2.62
CA GLY A 18 -4.87 -31.24 -1.96
C GLY A 18 -4.99 -29.73 -1.70
N VAL A 19 -4.11 -28.92 -2.32
CA VAL A 19 -4.19 -27.47 -2.19
C VAL A 19 -5.32 -26.91 -3.05
N LYS A 20 -6.14 -26.03 -2.47
CA LYS A 20 -7.19 -25.26 -3.16
C LYS A 20 -6.62 -23.92 -3.62
N ILE A 21 -7.00 -23.44 -4.80
CA ILE A 21 -6.76 -22.05 -5.19
C ILE A 21 -8.03 -21.26 -4.93
N VAL A 22 -7.94 -20.20 -4.15
CA VAL A 22 -9.05 -19.31 -3.84
C VAL A 22 -8.79 -17.96 -4.48
N ILE A 23 -9.70 -17.49 -5.32
CA ILE A 23 -9.60 -16.19 -5.98
C ILE A 23 -10.63 -15.26 -5.36
N ALA A 24 -10.19 -14.11 -4.85
CA ALA A 24 -11.04 -13.14 -4.17
C ALA A 24 -10.64 -11.71 -4.52
N HIS A 25 -11.60 -10.78 -4.50
CA HIS A 25 -11.28 -9.37 -4.75
C HIS A 25 -10.46 -8.78 -3.58
N GLY A 26 -9.28 -8.24 -3.87
CA GLY A 26 -8.29 -7.81 -2.86
C GLY A 26 -8.66 -6.58 -2.06
N ARG A 27 -9.75 -5.89 -2.40
CA ARG A 27 -10.27 -4.72 -1.67
C ARG A 27 -11.64 -4.97 -1.02
N ASP A 28 -12.20 -6.17 -1.22
CA ASP A 28 -13.49 -6.56 -0.67
C ASP A 28 -13.28 -7.32 0.64
N LEU A 29 -13.70 -6.72 1.75
CA LEU A 29 -13.50 -7.29 3.08
C LEU A 29 -14.20 -8.64 3.22
N GLY A 30 -15.38 -8.79 2.64
CA GLY A 30 -16.16 -10.02 2.73
C GLY A 30 -15.52 -11.14 1.93
N ALA A 31 -15.06 -10.83 0.72
CA ALA A 31 -14.31 -11.78 -0.09
C ALA A 31 -13.02 -12.24 0.61
N ILE A 32 -12.29 -11.30 1.23
CA ILE A 32 -11.06 -11.60 1.98
C ILE A 32 -11.35 -12.49 3.19
N LYS A 33 -12.41 -12.20 3.95
CA LYS A 33 -12.80 -13.00 5.13
C LYS A 33 -13.23 -14.40 4.74
N GLN A 34 -14.10 -14.54 3.74
CA GLN A 34 -14.53 -15.85 3.25
C GLN A 34 -13.34 -16.65 2.69
N ALA A 35 -12.45 -16.02 1.93
CA ALA A 35 -11.24 -16.67 1.43
C ALA A 35 -10.36 -17.23 2.56
N LYS A 36 -10.21 -16.47 3.65
CA LYS A 36 -9.46 -16.89 4.84
C LYS A 36 -10.17 -18.00 5.62
N GLY A 37 -11.50 -18.02 5.63
CA GLY A 37 -12.32 -19.00 6.31
C GLY A 37 -12.36 -20.39 5.66
N ILE A 38 -12.04 -20.51 4.35
CA ILE A 38 -12.05 -21.80 3.65
C ILE A 38 -11.10 -22.80 4.31
N GLU A 39 -11.58 -23.98 4.68
CA GLU A 39 -10.76 -24.99 5.35
C GLU A 39 -9.79 -25.72 4.39
N GLY A 40 -8.70 -26.24 4.97
CA GLY A 40 -7.68 -27.02 4.28
C GLY A 40 -6.52 -26.17 3.73
N LYS A 41 -5.60 -26.85 3.03
CA LYS A 41 -4.45 -26.17 2.39
C LYS A 41 -4.95 -25.30 1.24
N LYS A 42 -4.58 -24.02 1.21
CA LYS A 42 -5.06 -23.08 0.19
C LYS A 42 -4.02 -22.03 -0.19
N PHE A 43 -4.04 -21.62 -1.45
CA PHE A 43 -3.42 -20.38 -1.94
C PHE A 43 -4.51 -19.36 -2.24
N ILE A 44 -4.45 -18.20 -1.59
CA ILE A 44 -5.39 -17.10 -1.84
C ILE A 44 -4.74 -16.13 -2.83
N LEU A 45 -5.43 -15.88 -3.94
CA LEU A 45 -5.05 -14.93 -4.97
C LEU A 45 -5.99 -13.74 -4.89
N TYR A 46 -5.44 -12.62 -4.43
CA TYR A 46 -6.15 -11.35 -4.40
C TYR A 46 -6.07 -10.66 -5.76
N VAL A 47 -7.23 -10.39 -6.36
CA VAL A 47 -7.36 -9.77 -7.67
C VAL A 47 -8.03 -8.40 -7.58
N ASP A 48 -7.81 -7.59 -8.59
CA ASP A 48 -8.60 -6.39 -8.89
C ASP A 48 -9.22 -6.52 -10.29
N ASN A 49 -9.95 -5.49 -10.73
CA ASN A 49 -10.63 -5.47 -12.02
C ASN A 49 -9.67 -5.40 -13.22
N ASN A 50 -8.38 -5.11 -13.01
CA ASN A 50 -7.39 -4.98 -14.08
C ASN A 50 -6.72 -6.31 -14.45
N LEU A 51 -7.00 -7.40 -13.70
CA LEU A 51 -6.62 -8.80 -14.00
C LEU A 51 -5.14 -9.00 -14.40
N THR A 52 -4.25 -8.09 -14.00
CA THR A 52 -2.85 -8.03 -14.42
C THR A 52 -2.01 -8.87 -13.45
N ASN A 53 -1.22 -9.80 -13.98
CA ASN A 53 -0.32 -10.73 -13.26
C ASN A 53 -0.89 -11.92 -12.47
N THR A 54 -2.19 -12.08 -12.28
CA THR A 54 -2.70 -13.29 -11.60
C THR A 54 -2.65 -14.54 -12.49
N THR A 55 -2.62 -14.34 -13.81
CA THR A 55 -2.91 -15.38 -14.79
C THR A 55 -1.74 -16.37 -15.01
N GLU A 56 -0.50 -15.90 -14.87
CA GLU A 56 0.71 -16.74 -14.86
C GLU A 56 0.92 -17.45 -13.51
N ILE A 57 0.57 -16.78 -12.41
CA ILE A 57 0.58 -17.37 -11.05
C ILE A 57 -0.42 -18.53 -10.99
N ILE A 58 -1.64 -18.31 -11.48
CA ILE A 58 -2.66 -19.33 -11.68
C ILE A 58 -2.05 -20.46 -12.51
N GLY A 59 -1.59 -20.21 -13.74
CA GLY A 59 -1.01 -21.26 -14.61
C GLY A 59 0.16 -22.05 -14.00
N THR A 60 0.95 -21.42 -13.12
CA THR A 60 2.11 -22.02 -12.45
C THR A 60 1.70 -22.87 -11.24
N LEU A 61 0.69 -22.45 -10.48
CA LEU A 61 0.18 -23.15 -9.30
C LEU A 61 -0.67 -24.39 -9.63
N LEU A 62 -1.15 -24.50 -10.87
CA LEU A 62 -2.20 -25.40 -11.32
C LEU A 62 -1.79 -26.84 -11.65
N LYS A 63 -1.06 -27.52 -10.75
CA LYS A 63 -1.27 -28.98 -10.59
C LYS A 63 -2.51 -29.29 -9.75
N THR A 64 -3.06 -28.28 -9.08
CA THR A 64 -4.26 -28.37 -8.22
C THR A 64 -5.53 -28.36 -9.07
N LYS A 65 -6.40 -29.35 -8.87
CA LYS A 65 -7.67 -29.47 -9.59
C LYS A 65 -8.80 -28.62 -9.01
N SER A 66 -8.65 -28.00 -7.83
CA SER A 66 -9.75 -27.28 -7.16
C SER A 66 -9.49 -25.78 -7.13
N VAL A 67 -10.39 -25.02 -7.75
CA VAL A 67 -10.38 -23.55 -7.78
C VAL A 67 -11.73 -23.02 -7.29
N ILE A 68 -11.71 -22.10 -6.34
CA ILE A 68 -12.89 -21.44 -5.79
C ILE A 68 -12.80 -19.96 -6.13
N ILE A 69 -13.78 -19.44 -6.87
CA ILE A 69 -13.88 -18.01 -7.20
C ILE A 69 -14.93 -17.39 -6.28
N ILE A 70 -14.51 -16.46 -5.43
CA ILE A 70 -15.40 -15.75 -4.51
C ILE A 70 -15.92 -14.49 -5.19
N LYS A 71 -17.21 -14.50 -5.52
CA LYS A 71 -17.96 -13.39 -6.10
C LYS A 71 -18.42 -12.43 -5.02
N SER A 72 -18.02 -11.18 -5.14
CA SER A 72 -18.30 -10.14 -4.15
C SER A 72 -18.81 -8.88 -4.84
N PRO A 73 -19.44 -7.93 -4.14
CA PRO A 73 -19.93 -6.68 -4.74
C PRO A 73 -18.87 -5.90 -5.54
N LEU A 74 -17.58 -5.99 -5.17
CA LEU A 74 -16.49 -5.37 -5.93
C LEU A 74 -15.96 -6.19 -7.12
N MET A 75 -16.41 -7.44 -7.30
CA MET A 75 -16.08 -8.27 -8.44
C MET A 75 -17.34 -8.38 -9.31
N ASP A 76 -17.37 -7.60 -10.38
CA ASP A 76 -18.49 -7.67 -11.33
C ASP A 76 -18.54 -9.05 -12.03
N ASN A 77 -19.73 -9.37 -12.57
CA ASN A 77 -19.95 -10.64 -13.26
C ASN A 77 -19.02 -10.82 -14.45
N GLU A 78 -18.70 -9.75 -15.18
CA GLU A 78 -17.80 -9.81 -16.34
C GLU A 78 -16.37 -10.20 -15.94
N THR A 79 -15.86 -9.63 -14.84
CA THR A 79 -14.55 -9.93 -14.27
C THR A 79 -14.50 -11.36 -13.76
N ALA A 80 -15.55 -11.80 -13.04
CA ALA A 80 -15.66 -13.19 -12.60
C ALA A 80 -15.66 -14.18 -13.79
N GLU A 81 -16.42 -13.89 -14.85
CA GLU A 81 -16.43 -14.70 -16.08
C GLU A 81 -15.06 -14.71 -16.77
N LYS A 82 -14.41 -13.56 -16.94
CA LYS A 82 -13.05 -13.47 -17.51
C LYS A 82 -12.04 -14.27 -16.70
N ILE A 83 -12.13 -14.26 -15.36
CA ILE A 83 -11.30 -15.09 -14.49
C ILE A 83 -11.61 -16.57 -14.75
N ARG A 84 -12.89 -16.96 -14.75
CA ARG A 84 -13.32 -18.34 -14.98
C ARG A 84 -12.81 -18.88 -16.31
N GLU A 85 -12.94 -18.13 -17.39
CA GLU A 85 -12.43 -18.53 -18.71
C GLU A 85 -10.92 -18.72 -18.72
N ARG A 86 -10.17 -17.81 -18.06
CA ARG A 86 -8.71 -17.89 -17.96
C ARG A 86 -8.25 -19.09 -17.14
N VAL A 87 -8.99 -19.45 -16.11
CA VAL A 87 -8.75 -20.67 -15.29
C VAL A 87 -9.06 -21.91 -16.13
N ARG A 88 -10.26 -22.00 -16.75
CA ARG A 88 -10.67 -23.15 -17.60
C ARG A 88 -9.68 -23.45 -18.72
N LYS A 89 -9.13 -22.43 -19.38
CA LYS A 89 -8.10 -22.62 -20.42
C LYS A 89 -6.84 -23.34 -19.94
N ARG A 90 -6.55 -23.28 -18.63
CA ARG A 90 -5.33 -23.83 -18.02
C ARG A 90 -5.60 -25.08 -17.16
N VAL A 91 -6.80 -25.22 -16.59
CA VAL A 91 -7.23 -26.37 -15.80
C VAL A 91 -8.27 -27.16 -16.58
N ARG A 92 -7.81 -27.98 -17.54
CA ARG A 92 -8.70 -28.71 -18.45
C ARG A 92 -9.62 -29.71 -17.73
N ASP A 93 -9.18 -30.26 -16.59
CA ASP A 93 -9.91 -31.26 -15.79
C ASP A 93 -10.08 -30.84 -14.32
N GLY A 94 -10.26 -29.55 -14.06
CA GLY A 94 -10.40 -28.98 -12.72
C GLY A 94 -11.85 -28.76 -12.30
N ASP A 95 -12.11 -28.96 -11.02
CA ASP A 95 -13.30 -28.46 -10.33
C ASP A 95 -13.15 -26.96 -10.08
N ILE A 96 -13.95 -26.17 -10.79
CA ILE A 96 -13.99 -24.71 -10.69
C ILE A 96 -15.37 -24.34 -10.15
N THR A 97 -15.40 -23.94 -8.89
CA THR A 97 -16.62 -23.52 -8.20
C THR A 97 -16.66 -22.02 -8.03
N GLU A 98 -17.87 -21.50 -7.91
CA GLU A 98 -18.11 -20.10 -7.61
C GLU A 98 -18.98 -19.97 -6.38
N GLU A 99 -18.55 -19.11 -5.47
CA GLU A 99 -19.26 -18.85 -4.22
C GLU A 99 -19.55 -17.37 -4.14
N ASN A 100 -20.82 -17.01 -3.92
CA ASN A 100 -21.16 -15.64 -3.58
C ASN A 100 -20.74 -15.36 -2.14
N VAL A 101 -20.25 -14.15 -1.89
CA VAL A 101 -19.95 -13.72 -0.52
C VAL A 101 -21.22 -13.76 0.31
N ALA A 102 -21.19 -14.55 1.38
CA ALA A 102 -22.25 -14.54 2.39
C ALA A 102 -22.07 -13.30 3.29
N ILE A 103 -22.92 -12.28 3.10
CA ILE A 103 -22.84 -11.05 3.89
C ILE A 103 -23.59 -11.24 5.22
N THR A 104 -22.85 -11.24 6.33
CA THR A 104 -23.43 -11.27 7.68
C THR A 104 -23.71 -9.86 8.21
N ALA A 105 -24.48 -9.76 9.30
CA ALA A 105 -24.71 -8.50 9.99
C ALA A 105 -23.39 -7.88 10.46
N GLU A 106 -22.51 -8.66 11.10
CA GLU A 106 -21.22 -8.18 11.59
C GLU A 106 -20.35 -7.63 10.45
N MET A 107 -20.38 -8.28 9.28
CA MET A 107 -19.66 -7.82 8.09
C MET A 107 -20.21 -6.51 7.53
N ALA A 108 -21.54 -6.37 7.47
CA ALA A 108 -22.18 -5.14 7.05
C ALA A 108 -21.84 -3.98 7.99
N TRP A 109 -21.92 -4.22 9.30
CA TRP A 109 -21.57 -3.23 10.31
C TRP A 109 -20.11 -2.79 10.21
N GLU A 110 -19.17 -3.73 10.09
CA GLU A 110 -17.75 -3.40 9.95
C GLU A 110 -17.47 -2.60 8.66
N ALA A 111 -18.13 -2.94 7.55
CA ALA A 111 -18.02 -2.17 6.32
C ALA A 111 -18.53 -0.73 6.49
N ILE A 112 -19.64 -0.54 7.19
CA ILE A 112 -20.18 0.79 7.52
C ILE A 112 -19.18 1.58 8.35
N GLN A 113 -18.62 0.99 9.42
CA GLN A 113 -17.64 1.66 10.27
C GLN A 113 -16.38 2.06 9.51
N VAL A 114 -15.88 1.18 8.63
CA VAL A 114 -14.76 1.50 7.74
C VAL A 114 -15.11 2.66 6.80
N ALA A 115 -16.32 2.67 6.24
CA ALA A 115 -16.77 3.75 5.36
C ALA A 115 -16.86 5.10 6.11
N ILE A 116 -17.43 5.12 7.32
CA ILE A 116 -17.51 6.31 8.19
C ILE A 116 -16.11 6.87 8.45
N ASN A 117 -15.21 6.04 8.98
CA ASN A 117 -13.84 6.45 9.31
C ASN A 117 -13.09 6.99 8.09
N LYS A 118 -13.28 6.37 6.91
CA LYS A 118 -12.67 6.83 5.66
C LYS A 118 -13.26 8.15 5.18
N THR A 119 -14.56 8.33 5.29
CA THR A 119 -15.24 9.58 4.92
C THR A 119 -14.82 10.72 5.84
N GLU A 120 -14.66 10.48 7.14
CA GLU A 120 -14.11 11.47 8.09
C GLU A 120 -12.68 11.85 7.73
N THR A 121 -11.79 10.86 7.52
CA THR A 121 -10.42 11.11 7.06
C THR A 121 -10.41 11.93 5.75
N ALA A 122 -11.32 11.61 4.83
CA ALA A 122 -11.43 12.30 3.55
C ALA A 122 -11.86 13.78 3.71
N LYS A 123 -12.76 14.07 4.66
CA LYS A 123 -13.16 15.45 5.02
C LYS A 123 -12.02 16.23 5.65
N GLU A 124 -11.32 15.65 6.63
CA GLU A 124 -10.18 16.29 7.29
C GLU A 124 -9.09 16.66 6.27
N MET A 125 -8.82 15.78 5.30
CA MET A 125 -7.84 16.07 4.25
C MET A 125 -8.28 17.16 3.27
N LEU A 126 -9.58 17.47 3.20
CA LEU A 126 -10.15 18.47 2.30
C LEU A 126 -10.34 19.85 2.94
N ASP A 127 -10.31 19.97 4.27
CA ASP A 127 -10.79 21.14 5.01
C ASP A 127 -10.15 22.47 4.52
N ASP A 128 -8.91 22.40 4.01
CA ASP A 128 -8.18 23.56 3.49
C ASP A 128 -7.98 23.57 1.96
N LEU A 129 -8.63 22.67 1.22
CA LEU A 129 -8.41 22.50 -0.23
C LEU A 129 -9.64 22.83 -1.08
N PRO A 130 -9.55 23.75 -2.05
CA PRO A 130 -10.66 24.08 -2.95
C PRO A 130 -10.77 23.04 -4.07
N VAL A 131 -11.32 21.85 -3.77
CA VAL A 131 -11.55 20.76 -4.75
C VAL A 131 -13.05 20.48 -4.91
N PRO A 132 -13.76 21.20 -5.80
CA PRO A 132 -15.22 21.06 -5.95
C PRO A 132 -15.68 19.63 -6.27
N ALA A 133 -14.91 18.89 -7.08
CA ALA A 133 -15.19 17.50 -7.40
C ALA A 133 -15.14 16.59 -6.16
N ALA A 134 -14.29 16.92 -5.18
CA ALA A 134 -14.14 16.15 -3.96
C ALA A 134 -15.30 16.39 -2.97
N LYS A 135 -15.83 17.62 -2.91
CA LYS A 135 -17.03 17.91 -2.10
C LYS A 135 -18.23 17.07 -2.51
N ARG A 136 -18.50 16.97 -3.82
CA ARG A 136 -19.57 16.12 -4.36
C ARG A 136 -19.41 14.64 -4.00
N LEU A 137 -18.17 14.14 -4.01
CA LEU A 137 -17.88 12.75 -3.63
C LEU A 137 -18.07 12.50 -2.13
N ILE A 138 -17.78 13.48 -1.27
CA ILE A 138 -18.09 13.39 0.17
C ILE A 138 -19.60 13.33 0.38
N GLU A 139 -20.38 14.20 -0.27
CA GLU A 139 -21.85 14.21 -0.16
C GLU A 139 -22.45 12.85 -0.60
N LEU A 140 -21.92 12.26 -1.67
CA LEU A 140 -22.31 10.91 -2.09
C LEU A 140 -21.95 9.86 -1.04
N ALA A 141 -20.74 9.90 -0.49
CA ALA A 141 -20.30 8.96 0.53
C ALA A 141 -21.16 9.05 1.81
N GLU A 142 -21.53 10.25 2.24
CA GLU A 142 -22.42 10.47 3.40
C GLU A 142 -23.81 9.91 3.15
N LYS A 143 -24.38 10.17 1.96
CA LYS A 143 -25.68 9.63 1.56
C LYS A 143 -25.66 8.10 1.52
N GLU A 144 -24.61 7.50 0.97
CA GLU A 144 -24.45 6.05 0.92
C GLU A 144 -24.29 5.45 2.32
N ILE A 145 -23.56 6.10 3.24
CA ILE A 145 -23.48 5.71 4.66
C ILE A 145 -24.86 5.77 5.32
N GLN A 146 -25.65 6.81 5.05
CA GLN A 146 -27.01 6.91 5.58
C GLN A 146 -27.87 5.74 5.10
N ILE A 147 -27.91 5.49 3.79
CA ILE A 147 -28.67 4.36 3.22
C ILE A 147 -28.16 3.02 3.77
N ALA A 148 -26.84 2.90 3.98
CA ALA A 148 -26.25 1.70 4.56
C ALA A 148 -26.74 1.44 5.99
N ASN A 149 -26.79 2.47 6.84
CA ASN A 149 -27.33 2.38 8.21
C ASN A 149 -28.83 2.06 8.23
N GLU A 150 -29.62 2.72 7.38
CA GLU A 150 -31.05 2.42 7.24
C GLU A 150 -31.28 0.96 6.83
N SER A 151 -30.56 0.50 5.79
CA SER A 151 -30.65 -0.88 5.30
C SER A 151 -30.18 -1.90 6.35
N TYR A 152 -29.19 -1.55 7.17
CA TYR A 152 -28.71 -2.39 8.27
C TYR A 152 -29.80 -2.57 9.33
N ASN A 153 -30.46 -1.48 9.73
CA ASN A 153 -31.53 -1.49 10.73
C ASN A 153 -32.79 -2.24 10.24
N GLU A 154 -33.03 -2.25 8.92
CA GLU A 154 -34.07 -3.06 8.27
C GLU A 154 -33.70 -4.55 8.14
N GLY A 155 -32.50 -4.96 8.56
CA GLY A 155 -32.02 -6.33 8.41
C GLY A 155 -31.53 -6.69 7.00
N ASN A 156 -31.48 -5.72 6.08
CA ASN A 156 -30.99 -5.90 4.72
C ASN A 156 -29.46 -5.73 4.64
N TYR A 157 -28.73 -6.68 5.22
CA TYR A 157 -27.28 -6.61 5.37
C TYR A 157 -26.52 -6.60 4.04
N GLY A 158 -27.03 -7.29 3.02
CA GLY A 158 -26.43 -7.27 1.67
C GLY A 158 -26.44 -5.88 1.05
N LYS A 159 -27.59 -5.18 1.11
CA LYS A 159 -27.72 -3.79 0.65
C LYS A 159 -26.88 -2.84 1.51
N ALA A 160 -26.92 -3.00 2.83
CA ALA A 160 -26.11 -2.22 3.76
C ALA A 160 -24.61 -2.30 3.43
N TYR A 161 -24.10 -3.52 3.23
CA TYR A 161 -22.72 -3.75 2.83
C TYR A 161 -22.38 -3.11 1.48
N GLY A 162 -23.23 -3.31 0.46
CA GLY A 162 -23.00 -2.74 -0.87
C GLY A 162 -22.91 -1.21 -0.84
N GLN A 163 -23.78 -0.55 -0.09
CA GLN A 163 -23.78 0.91 0.09
C GLN A 163 -22.54 1.39 0.87
N ALA A 164 -22.15 0.69 1.92
CA ALA A 164 -20.91 1.01 2.66
C ALA A 164 -19.66 0.89 1.79
N ILE A 165 -19.60 -0.10 0.90
CA ILE A 165 -18.51 -0.27 -0.05
C ILE A 165 -18.45 0.88 -1.07
N ALA A 166 -19.61 1.34 -1.57
CA ALA A 166 -19.68 2.49 -2.45
C ALA A 166 -19.18 3.78 -1.75
N ALA A 167 -19.63 4.01 -0.51
CA ALA A 167 -19.21 5.14 0.30
C ALA A 167 -17.69 5.16 0.52
N LYS A 168 -17.13 4.00 0.89
CA LYS A 168 -15.68 3.83 1.03
C LYS A 168 -14.95 4.17 -0.27
N ALA A 169 -15.46 3.74 -1.43
CA ALA A 169 -14.82 4.00 -2.72
C ALA A 169 -14.80 5.50 -3.06
N HIS A 170 -15.91 6.21 -2.80
CA HIS A 170 -15.98 7.67 -2.94
C HIS A 170 -15.02 8.39 -2.00
N ALA A 171 -14.96 7.99 -0.73
CA ALA A 171 -14.02 8.55 0.25
C ALA A 171 -12.55 8.32 -0.15
N GLU A 172 -12.19 7.13 -0.63
CA GLU A 172 -10.84 6.83 -1.11
C GLU A 172 -10.47 7.65 -2.37
N ALA A 173 -11.44 7.92 -3.25
CA ALA A 173 -11.24 8.82 -4.38
C ALA A 173 -10.96 10.26 -3.93
N VAL A 174 -11.69 10.74 -2.91
CA VAL A 174 -11.45 12.05 -2.30
C VAL A 174 -10.05 12.12 -1.68
N ILE A 175 -9.67 11.14 -0.86
CA ILE A 175 -8.33 11.07 -0.24
C ILE A 175 -7.24 11.15 -1.32
N LYS A 176 -7.43 10.45 -2.45
CA LYS A 176 -6.48 10.49 -3.58
C LYS A 176 -6.41 11.87 -4.23
N LEU A 177 -7.55 12.54 -4.43
CA LEU A 177 -7.59 13.90 -4.97
C LEU A 177 -6.93 14.89 -4.01
N ALA A 178 -7.33 14.87 -2.74
CA ALA A 178 -6.76 15.72 -1.69
C ALA A 178 -5.25 15.51 -1.56
N SER A 179 -4.77 14.26 -1.59
CA SER A 179 -3.33 13.95 -1.55
C SER A 179 -2.57 14.56 -2.74
N LYS A 180 -3.15 14.53 -3.95
CA LYS A 180 -2.54 15.14 -5.14
C LYS A 180 -2.50 16.66 -5.04
N GLU A 181 -3.55 17.29 -4.55
CA GLU A 181 -3.60 18.74 -4.37
C GLU A 181 -2.67 19.18 -3.23
N TRP A 182 -2.64 18.48 -2.10
CA TRP A 182 -1.63 18.68 -1.07
C TRP A 182 -0.22 18.53 -1.61
N GLN A 183 0.02 17.53 -2.47
CA GLN A 183 1.29 17.41 -3.15
C GLN A 183 1.59 18.66 -3.99
N LYS A 184 0.63 19.19 -4.77
CA LYS A 184 0.83 20.45 -5.51
C LYS A 184 1.06 21.64 -4.59
N VAL A 185 0.31 21.79 -3.50
CA VAL A 185 0.50 22.86 -2.50
C VAL A 185 1.90 22.75 -1.92
N ILE A 186 2.33 21.57 -1.47
CA ILE A 186 3.70 21.30 -1.02
C ILE A 186 4.73 21.64 -2.12
N HIS A 187 4.42 21.38 -3.39
CA HIS A 187 5.30 21.71 -4.52
C HIS A 187 5.20 23.19 -4.96
N ALA A 188 4.22 23.97 -4.50
CA ALA A 188 4.06 25.38 -4.85
C ALA A 188 4.49 26.30 -3.69
N ARG A 189 4.37 25.83 -2.46
CA ARG A 189 4.73 26.53 -1.23
C ARG A 189 6.20 26.36 -0.92
N VAL A 190 6.94 27.42 -1.21
CA VAL A 190 8.39 27.53 -1.03
C VAL A 190 8.80 27.20 0.42
N ASP A 191 8.06 27.70 1.40
CA ASP A 191 8.20 27.41 2.83
C ASP A 191 8.20 25.91 3.12
N ILE A 192 7.18 25.18 2.67
CA ILE A 192 7.04 23.75 2.97
C ILE A 192 8.10 22.92 2.23
N GLN A 193 8.51 23.32 1.03
CA GLN A 193 9.63 22.67 0.33
C GLN A 193 10.93 22.80 1.12
N ILE A 194 11.24 24.02 1.53
CA ILE A 194 12.47 24.37 2.24
C ILE A 194 12.49 23.65 3.61
N GLU A 195 11.38 23.61 4.34
CA GLU A 195 11.25 22.85 5.59
C GLU A 195 11.49 21.34 5.40
N LYS A 196 10.97 20.74 4.33
CA LYS A 196 11.23 19.33 4.00
C LYS A 196 12.69 19.07 3.66
N GLU A 197 13.34 20.00 2.98
CA GLU A 197 14.77 19.89 2.70
C GLU A 197 15.62 19.97 3.97
N VAL A 198 15.30 20.92 4.85
CA VAL A 198 15.90 21.03 6.19
C VAL A 198 15.76 19.71 6.94
N HIS A 199 14.53 19.16 7.02
CA HIS A 199 14.30 17.93 7.75
C HIS A 199 15.10 16.73 7.20
N LYS A 200 15.21 16.61 5.88
CA LYS A 200 16.05 15.58 5.24
C LYS A 200 17.53 15.76 5.58
N LEU A 201 18.02 17.00 5.67
CA LEU A 201 19.40 17.29 6.04
C LEU A 201 19.65 16.95 7.52
N GLU A 202 18.74 17.28 8.42
CA GLU A 202 18.85 16.91 9.84
C GLU A 202 18.97 15.40 10.05
N ILE A 203 18.20 14.60 9.30
CA ILE A 203 18.31 13.13 9.36
C ILE A 203 19.73 12.69 8.96
N LYS A 204 20.28 13.25 7.88
CA LYS A 204 21.63 12.93 7.41
C LYS A 204 22.71 13.40 8.39
N ILE A 205 22.54 14.58 9.00
CA ILE A 205 23.44 15.12 10.04
C ILE A 205 23.49 14.17 11.24
N LYS A 206 22.34 13.69 11.72
CA LYS A 206 22.27 12.71 12.81
C LYS A 206 23.03 11.42 12.50
N VAL A 207 23.03 10.98 11.24
CA VAL A 207 23.80 9.79 10.81
C VAL A 207 25.30 10.06 10.86
N LEU A 208 25.75 11.23 10.39
CA LEU A 208 27.15 11.65 10.44
C LEU A 208 27.65 11.83 11.89
N GLU A 209 26.84 12.47 12.74
CA GLU A 209 27.12 12.67 14.17
C GLU A 209 27.32 11.32 14.88
N LYS A 210 26.43 10.35 14.63
CA LYS A 210 26.57 8.97 15.15
C LYS A 210 27.83 8.27 14.65
N ALA A 211 28.26 8.57 13.43
CA ALA A 211 29.53 8.08 12.87
C ALA A 211 30.77 8.81 13.45
N GLY A 212 30.59 9.76 14.38
CA GLY A 212 31.67 10.51 15.02
C GLY A 212 32.29 11.55 14.09
N ILE A 213 31.53 12.05 13.13
CA ILE A 213 31.92 13.14 12.24
C ILE A 213 31.41 14.43 12.87
N ASP A 214 32.28 15.44 12.94
CA ASP A 214 31.87 16.76 13.41
C ASP A 214 30.93 17.40 12.39
N VAL A 215 29.76 17.80 12.87
CA VAL A 215 28.67 18.39 12.09
C VAL A 215 28.25 19.75 12.62
N SER A 216 29.01 20.33 13.57
CA SER A 216 28.63 21.55 14.28
C SER A 216 28.34 22.71 13.32
N ALA A 217 29.24 22.96 12.36
CA ALA A 217 29.07 24.00 11.35
C ALA A 217 27.90 23.74 10.38
N ILE A 218 27.57 22.46 10.10
CA ILE A 218 26.40 22.09 9.28
C ILE A 218 25.11 22.37 10.06
N ARG A 219 25.12 22.10 11.37
CA ARG A 219 23.98 22.32 12.26
C ARG A 219 23.66 23.80 12.41
N GLU A 220 24.68 24.64 12.57
CA GLU A 220 24.53 26.10 12.58
C GLU A 220 23.86 26.61 11.30
N LYS A 221 24.27 26.11 10.13
CA LYS A 221 23.64 26.46 8.85
C LYS A 221 22.19 26.01 8.76
N ILE A 222 21.87 24.83 9.28
CA ILE A 222 20.48 24.35 9.34
C ILE A 222 19.61 25.17 10.30
N ASP A 223 20.14 25.53 11.47
CA ASP A 223 19.40 26.33 12.43
C ASP A 223 19.21 27.77 11.94
N ALA A 224 20.20 28.34 11.25
CA ALA A 224 20.07 29.61 10.54
C ALA A 224 19.03 29.53 9.41
N ALA A 225 19.01 28.43 8.63
CA ALA A 225 18.00 28.21 7.59
C ALA A 225 16.59 28.16 8.18
N LYS A 226 16.39 27.50 9.34
CA LYS A 226 15.09 27.50 10.04
C LYS A 226 14.67 28.89 10.52
N ALA A 227 15.60 29.68 11.03
CA ALA A 227 15.32 31.07 11.43
C ALA A 227 14.90 31.92 10.22
N ALA A 228 15.58 31.76 9.07
CA ALA A 228 15.23 32.43 7.83
C ALA A 228 13.82 32.01 7.30
N ILE A 229 13.48 30.72 7.40
CA ILE A 229 12.11 30.22 7.09
C ILE A 229 11.07 30.92 7.99
N GLN A 230 11.31 30.98 9.30
CA GLN A 230 10.39 31.63 10.26
C GLN A 230 10.22 33.13 9.99
N ALA A 231 11.27 33.79 9.49
CA ALA A 231 11.24 35.20 9.09
C ALA A 231 10.62 35.42 7.69
N GLY A 232 10.29 34.36 6.95
CA GLY A 232 9.79 34.44 5.57
C GLY A 232 10.87 34.78 4.53
N ASP A 233 12.15 34.77 4.92
CA ASP A 233 13.29 35.03 4.04
C ASP A 233 13.74 33.74 3.34
N TYR A 234 12.97 33.35 2.33
CA TYR A 234 13.17 32.07 1.65
C TYR A 234 14.40 32.01 0.75
N ASP A 235 14.91 33.15 0.28
CA ASP A 235 16.10 33.19 -0.56
C ASP A 235 17.34 32.93 0.30
N THR A 236 17.47 33.61 1.44
CA THR A 236 18.52 33.30 2.44
C THR A 236 18.40 31.87 2.95
N ALA A 237 17.19 31.36 3.20
CA ALA A 237 17.00 29.97 3.62
C ALA A 237 17.50 28.95 2.59
N ARG A 238 17.28 29.21 1.28
CA ARG A 238 17.78 28.33 0.21
C ARG A 238 19.29 28.33 0.11
N GLU A 239 19.92 29.50 0.21
CA GLU A 239 21.38 29.60 0.19
C GLU A 239 22.00 28.82 1.36
N LEU A 240 21.45 28.98 2.57
CA LEU A 240 21.91 28.26 3.76
C LEU A 240 21.71 26.74 3.64
N ILE A 241 20.64 26.29 2.99
CA ILE A 241 20.37 24.87 2.72
C ILE A 241 21.35 24.30 1.69
N GLU A 242 21.65 25.03 0.61
CA GLU A 242 22.63 24.59 -0.38
C GLU A 242 24.05 24.56 0.20
N ASP A 243 24.42 25.54 1.02
CA ASP A 243 25.65 25.51 1.82
C ASP A 243 25.70 24.25 2.69
N ALA A 244 24.64 23.99 3.46
CA ALA A 244 24.57 22.80 4.31
C ALA A 244 24.63 21.50 3.51
N LYS A 245 24.00 21.43 2.32
CA LYS A 245 24.09 20.28 1.40
C LYS A 245 25.53 20.05 0.94
N ASN A 246 26.25 21.11 0.59
CA ASN A 246 27.63 21.03 0.12
C ASN A 246 28.56 20.58 1.26
N MET A 247 28.46 21.20 2.43
CA MET A 247 29.22 20.77 3.62
C MET A 247 28.90 19.32 4.01
N LEU A 248 27.65 18.90 3.88
CA LEU A 248 27.24 17.52 4.16
C LEU A 248 27.80 16.52 3.15
N ARG A 249 27.91 16.89 1.86
CA ARG A 249 28.59 16.07 0.84
C ARG A 249 30.08 15.93 1.14
N GLU A 250 30.73 17.01 1.55
CA GLU A 250 32.15 17.00 1.93
C GLU A 250 32.39 16.15 3.19
N ALA A 251 31.61 16.37 4.25
CA ALA A 251 31.68 15.60 5.48
C ALA A 251 31.41 14.11 5.25
N PHE A 252 30.46 13.76 4.38
CA PHE A 252 30.21 12.38 4.00
C PHE A 252 31.36 11.77 3.20
N THR A 253 31.99 12.54 2.31
CA THR A 253 33.12 12.09 1.49
C THR A 253 34.38 11.87 2.34
N GLN A 254 34.66 12.78 3.27
CA GLN A 254 35.77 12.67 4.23
C GLN A 254 35.51 11.58 5.28
N GLY A 255 34.25 11.39 5.69
CA GLY A 255 33.83 10.44 6.71
C GLY A 255 33.52 9.02 6.21
N ARG A 256 33.56 8.77 4.89
CA ARG A 256 33.18 7.48 4.25
C ARG A 256 33.85 6.26 4.89
N GLY A 257 35.09 6.38 5.33
CA GLY A 257 35.82 5.30 6.04
C GLY A 257 35.20 4.97 7.41
N ARG A 258 34.91 5.99 8.22
CA ARG A 258 34.33 5.85 9.57
C ARG A 258 32.88 5.36 9.56
N ILE A 259 32.11 5.73 8.54
CA ILE A 259 30.73 5.27 8.34
C ILE A 259 30.72 3.77 7.96
N ARG A 260 31.69 3.33 7.14
CA ARG A 260 31.86 1.92 6.76
C ARG A 260 32.24 1.03 7.95
N GLU A 261 33.08 1.54 8.85
CA GLU A 261 33.59 0.80 10.01
C GLU A 261 32.56 0.57 11.13
N LYS A 262 31.57 1.47 11.27
CA LYS A 262 30.59 1.46 12.36
C LYS A 262 29.22 0.87 11.99
N TYR A 263 28.84 0.88 10.70
CA TYR A 263 27.46 0.54 10.26
C TYR A 263 27.38 -0.42 9.06
N LEU A 264 28.50 -0.94 8.56
CA LEU A 264 28.49 -2.12 7.67
C LEU A 264 29.11 -3.30 8.43
N PRO A 265 28.44 -4.46 8.50
CA PRO A 265 29.09 -5.66 9.00
C PRO A 265 30.33 -5.91 8.15
N VAL A 266 31.49 -5.92 8.81
CA VAL A 266 32.72 -6.51 8.30
C VAL A 266 32.34 -7.88 7.76
N ASN A 267 32.47 -8.07 6.45
CA ASN A 267 32.34 -9.29 5.67
C ASN A 267 31.58 -10.48 6.33
N PRO A 268 30.53 -11.05 5.70
CA PRO A 268 30.19 -12.42 6.02
C PRO A 268 31.46 -13.28 5.86
N PRO A 269 31.70 -14.24 6.77
CA PRO A 269 32.97 -14.95 6.86
C PRO A 269 33.33 -15.48 5.49
N HIS A 270 34.51 -15.07 4.99
CA HIS A 270 35.10 -15.70 3.83
C HIS A 270 35.19 -17.19 4.16
N GLY A 271 34.35 -17.99 3.49
CA GLY A 271 34.54 -19.41 3.42
C GLY A 271 35.99 -19.61 2.98
N ARG A 272 36.79 -20.22 3.86
CA ARG A 272 38.17 -20.56 3.56
C ARG A 272 38.15 -21.35 2.26
N GLY A 273 38.61 -20.71 1.18
CA GLY A 273 39.17 -21.41 0.06
C GLY A 273 40.30 -22.27 0.61
N ARG A 274 40.01 -23.57 0.76
CA ARG A 274 41.07 -24.56 0.67
C ARG A 274 41.44 -24.60 -0.80
N GLY A 275 42.61 -24.02 -1.10
CA GLY A 275 43.32 -24.34 -2.33
C GLY A 275 43.52 -25.85 -2.43
N ARG A 276 43.41 -26.33 -3.67
CA ARG A 276 44.00 -27.58 -4.17
C ARG A 276 45.49 -27.67 -3.80
N PRO A 277 46.10 -28.87 -3.72
CA PRO A 277 46.05 -29.94 -4.73
C PRO A 277 44.80 -30.83 -4.68
#